data_AF-A0A7Y0DIG4-F1
#
_entry.id   AF-A0A7Y0DIG4-F1
#
_cell.length_a   1.000
_cell.length_b   1.000
_cell.length_c   1.000
_cell.angle_alpha   90.00
_cell.angle_beta   90.00
_cell.angle_gamma   90.00
#
_symmetry.space_group_name_H-M   'P 1'
#
loop_
_entity.id
_entity.type
_entity.pdbx_description
1 polymer ?
#
loop_
_entity_poly.entity_id
_entity_poly.type
_entity_poly.pdbx_seq_one_letter_code
_entity_poly.pdbx_strand_id
1 'polypeptide(L)'
;MSQTNTSSGSLFMVVAPSGAGKSTLVNALLTQESGIQLSISFTTRALRPGEENGREYHFTTTEDFLARKDQDEFLESAEVHGNHYGTSRLRIADQIKAGNDVLLEIDWQGAQQIKKQFPHAVGIFILPPSIAALEERLTKRGQDEPHIITRRILAAGGEIAHAPEFEYAIINRDFATALSELTAIVKAARCRFAQQAARNTPLFAQLGIHANLS
;
A
#
# COMPACT_ATOMS: atom_id res chain seq x y z
N MET A 1 -13.30 13.61 -19.08
CA MET A 1 -14.42 13.82 -18.14
C MET A 1 -13.90 13.52 -16.75
N SER A 2 -13.57 14.53 -15.95
CA SER A 2 -13.11 14.32 -14.57
C SER A 2 -14.32 13.92 -13.73
N GLN A 3 -14.38 12.68 -13.29
CA GLN A 3 -15.39 12.29 -12.30
C GLN A 3 -15.02 12.96 -10.97
N THR A 4 -15.80 13.94 -10.57
CA THR A 4 -15.75 14.56 -9.23
C THR A 4 -16.26 13.54 -8.21
N ASN A 5 -15.38 12.63 -7.78
CA ASN A 5 -15.69 11.69 -6.73
C ASN A 5 -15.51 12.38 -5.37
N THR A 6 -16.62 12.81 -4.79
CA THR A 6 -16.74 13.12 -3.36
C THR A 6 -16.65 11.82 -2.54
N SER A 7 -15.52 11.13 -2.62
CA SER A 7 -15.29 9.91 -1.84
C SER A 7 -14.74 10.28 -0.47
N SER A 8 -15.42 9.82 0.58
CA SER A 8 -14.99 9.98 1.97
C SER A 8 -13.81 9.07 2.37
N GLY A 9 -13.49 8.09 1.54
CA GLY A 9 -12.37 7.16 1.73
C GLY A 9 -11.04 7.76 1.27
N SER A 10 -9.97 7.44 1.99
CA SER A 10 -8.59 7.79 1.62
C SER A 10 -7.86 6.57 1.08
N LEU A 11 -7.03 6.78 0.05
CA LEU A 11 -6.13 5.76 -0.48
C LEU A 11 -4.73 5.93 0.14
N PHE A 12 -4.25 4.88 0.79
CA PHE A 12 -2.92 4.80 1.39
C PHE A 12 -2.05 3.83 0.61
N MET A 13 -0.80 4.16 0.37
CA MET A 13 0.19 3.28 -0.24
C MET A 13 1.33 3.09 0.74
N VAL A 14 1.55 1.86 1.17
CA VAL A 14 2.70 1.49 2.00
C VAL A 14 3.70 0.74 1.14
N VAL A 15 4.87 1.35 0.97
CA VAL A 15 5.99 0.82 0.19
C VAL A 15 7.17 0.60 1.13
N ALA A 16 7.94 -0.45 0.90
CA ALA A 16 9.12 -0.74 1.70
C ALA A 16 10.02 -1.70 0.94
N PRO A 17 11.33 -1.69 1.20
CA PRO A 17 12.18 -2.71 0.64
C PRO A 17 11.90 -4.08 1.28
N SER A 18 12.20 -5.13 0.53
CA SER A 18 12.03 -6.50 1.02
C SER A 18 12.79 -6.73 2.34
N GLY A 19 12.07 -7.13 3.40
CA GLY A 19 12.64 -7.37 4.73
C GLY A 19 12.53 -6.20 5.73
N ALA A 20 11.99 -5.04 5.34
CA ALA A 20 11.82 -3.89 6.23
C ALA A 20 10.69 -4.03 7.28
N GLY A 21 9.93 -5.14 7.26
CA GLY A 21 8.84 -5.39 8.22
C GLY A 21 7.49 -4.80 7.83
N LYS A 22 7.28 -4.49 6.54
CA LYS A 22 6.07 -3.88 5.99
C LYS A 22 4.78 -4.61 6.37
N SER A 23 4.67 -5.88 6.00
CA SER A 23 3.43 -6.64 6.22
C SER A 23 3.08 -6.78 7.70
N THR A 24 4.08 -6.88 8.58
CA THR A 24 3.85 -6.91 10.05
C THR A 24 3.27 -5.60 10.56
N LEU A 25 3.80 -4.44 10.12
CA LEU A 25 3.26 -3.13 10.48
C LEU A 25 1.84 -2.94 9.93
N VAL A 26 1.61 -3.31 8.67
CA VAL A 26 0.29 -3.22 8.02
C VAL A 26 -0.74 -4.07 8.76
N ASN A 27 -0.44 -5.33 9.08
CA ASN A 27 -1.36 -6.20 9.81
C ASN A 27 -1.69 -5.66 11.22
N ALA A 28 -0.70 -5.09 11.92
CA ALA A 28 -0.93 -4.49 13.22
C ALA A 28 -1.79 -3.22 13.13
N LEU A 29 -1.59 -2.38 12.10
CA LEU A 29 -2.45 -1.22 11.83
C LEU A 29 -3.89 -1.66 11.58
N LEU A 30 -4.12 -2.65 10.70
CA LEU A 30 -5.46 -3.15 10.37
C LEU A 30 -6.19 -3.73 11.59
N THR A 31 -5.45 -4.28 12.54
CA THR A 31 -6.01 -4.76 13.82
C THR A 31 -6.46 -3.61 14.72
N GLN A 32 -5.76 -2.47 14.69
CA GLN A 32 -6.06 -1.30 15.53
C GLN A 32 -7.11 -0.37 14.90
N GLU A 33 -7.18 -0.31 13.57
CA GLU A 33 -7.96 0.67 12.84
C GLU A 33 -9.02 -0.01 11.95
N SER A 34 -10.21 -0.26 12.52
CA SER A 34 -11.30 -0.97 11.82
C SER A 34 -11.85 -0.26 10.57
N GLY A 35 -11.57 1.04 10.42
CA GLY A 35 -12.03 1.85 9.30
C GLY A 35 -11.14 1.79 8.06
N ILE A 36 -10.06 1.00 8.05
CA ILE A 36 -9.15 0.83 6.90
C ILE A 36 -9.11 -0.64 6.47
N GLN A 37 -9.14 -0.87 5.16
CA GLN A 37 -9.13 -2.21 4.57
C GLN A 37 -7.90 -2.41 3.69
N LEU A 38 -7.30 -3.60 3.77
CA LEU A 38 -6.22 -3.99 2.87
C LEU A 38 -6.79 -4.36 1.49
N SER A 39 -6.18 -3.82 0.44
CA SER A 39 -6.39 -4.33 -0.91
C SER A 39 -5.60 -5.61 -1.12
N ILE A 40 -6.29 -6.69 -1.44
CA ILE A 40 -5.67 -7.98 -1.76
C ILE A 40 -5.30 -7.98 -3.25
N SER A 41 -4.01 -7.89 -3.55
CA SER A 41 -3.48 -7.87 -4.92
C SER A 41 -3.53 -9.25 -5.58
N PHE A 42 -3.49 -9.29 -6.90
CA PHE A 42 -3.22 -10.48 -7.69
C PHE A 42 -1.72 -10.74 -7.75
N THR A 43 -1.31 -12.00 -7.82
CA THR A 43 0.08 -12.36 -8.09
C THR A 43 0.22 -13.65 -8.89
N THR A 44 1.29 -13.73 -9.68
CA THR A 44 1.70 -14.97 -10.37
C THR A 44 2.70 -15.79 -9.57
N ARG A 45 3.15 -15.29 -8.42
CA ARG A 45 4.04 -16.03 -7.52
C ARG A 45 3.31 -17.28 -7.01
N ALA A 46 4.03 -18.39 -6.89
CA ALA A 46 3.50 -19.58 -6.23
C ALA A 46 3.08 -19.31 -4.77
N LEU A 47 1.98 -19.96 -4.37
CA LEU A 47 1.49 -19.99 -2.99
C LEU A 47 2.57 -20.55 -2.05
N ARG A 48 2.87 -19.85 -0.95
CA ARG A 48 3.76 -20.37 0.11
C ARG A 48 2.99 -21.19 1.14
N PRO A 49 3.66 -22.10 1.88
CA PRO A 49 3.03 -22.83 2.98
C PRO A 49 2.36 -21.87 3.97
N GLY A 50 1.06 -22.09 4.22
CA GLY A 50 0.26 -21.29 5.15
C GLY A 50 -0.42 -20.07 4.53
N GLU A 51 -0.12 -19.67 3.29
CA GLU A 51 -0.90 -18.65 2.56
C GLU A 51 -2.22 -19.25 2.02
N GLU A 52 -3.24 -18.41 1.86
CA GLU A 52 -4.53 -18.79 1.29
C GLU A 52 -4.94 -17.85 0.16
N ASN A 53 -5.52 -18.41 -0.90
CA ASN A 53 -6.02 -17.62 -2.03
C ASN A 53 -7.19 -16.74 -1.60
N GLY A 54 -7.06 -15.44 -1.86
CA GLY A 54 -8.01 -14.42 -1.42
C GLY A 54 -7.83 -13.96 0.02
N ARG A 55 -6.75 -14.36 0.71
CA ARG A 55 -6.37 -13.80 2.01
C ARG A 55 -5.14 -12.91 1.89
N GLU A 56 -3.99 -13.46 1.47
CA GLU A 56 -2.79 -12.67 1.21
C GLU A 56 -2.77 -12.09 -0.21
N TYR A 57 -3.10 -12.94 -1.19
CA TYR A 57 -3.15 -12.57 -2.61
C TYR A 57 -4.24 -13.36 -3.34
N HIS A 58 -4.67 -12.84 -4.48
CA HIS A 58 -5.30 -13.65 -5.53
C HIS A 58 -4.21 -14.29 -6.38
N PHE A 59 -3.91 -15.55 -6.09
CA PHE A 59 -2.92 -16.33 -6.83
C PHE A 59 -3.51 -16.74 -8.18
N THR A 60 -2.81 -16.41 -9.25
CA THR A 60 -3.22 -16.71 -10.62
C THR A 60 -2.02 -17.14 -11.48
N THR A 61 -2.27 -17.58 -12.71
CA THR A 61 -1.19 -17.91 -13.66
C THR A 61 -0.72 -16.65 -14.39
N THR A 62 0.47 -16.72 -14.98
CA THR A 62 1.00 -15.62 -15.80
C THR A 62 0.10 -15.33 -17.00
N GLU A 63 -0.46 -16.36 -17.64
CA GLU A 63 -1.36 -16.20 -18.77
C GLU A 63 -2.65 -15.45 -18.40
N ASP A 64 -3.30 -15.83 -17.29
CA ASP A 64 -4.50 -15.13 -16.79
C ASP A 64 -4.17 -13.70 -16.35
N PHE A 65 -3.04 -13.50 -15.65
CA PHE A 65 -2.61 -12.16 -15.25
C PHE A 65 -2.41 -11.23 -16.45
N LEU A 66 -1.72 -11.70 -17.49
CA LEU A 66 -1.49 -10.90 -18.70
C LEU A 66 -2.80 -10.63 -19.45
N ALA A 67 -3.71 -11.62 -19.55
CA ALA A 67 -5.02 -11.42 -20.16
C ALA A 67 -5.85 -10.34 -19.42
N ARG A 68 -5.84 -10.33 -18.09
CA ARG A 68 -6.49 -9.29 -17.27
C ARG A 68 -5.85 -7.92 -17.46
N LYS A 69 -4.52 -7.89 -17.55
CA LYS A 69 -3.78 -6.65 -17.81
C LYS A 69 -4.14 -6.06 -19.17
N ASP A 70 -4.23 -6.89 -20.21
CA ASP A 70 -4.65 -6.47 -21.55
C ASP A 70 -6.09 -5.95 -21.60
N GLN A 71 -6.92 -6.35 -20.63
CA GLN A 71 -8.29 -5.89 -20.42
C GLN A 71 -8.40 -4.65 -19.50
N ASP A 72 -7.28 -4.04 -19.10
CA ASP A 72 -7.22 -2.88 -18.18
C ASP A 72 -7.91 -3.14 -16.81
N GLU A 73 -7.90 -4.39 -16.35
CA GLU A 73 -8.48 -4.76 -15.05
C GLU A 73 -7.67 -4.25 -13.84
N PHE A 74 -6.40 -3.90 -14.06
CA PHE A 74 -5.49 -3.47 -13.00
C PHE A 74 -5.35 -1.95 -12.93
N LEU A 75 -5.48 -1.42 -11.72
CA LEU A 75 -5.21 -0.02 -11.39
C LEU A 75 -3.70 0.28 -11.47
N GLU A 76 -2.90 -0.66 -11.02
CA GLU A 76 -1.45 -0.71 -11.18
C GLU A 76 -1.02 -2.17 -11.37
N SER A 77 0.07 -2.36 -12.11
CA SER A 77 0.75 -3.66 -12.14
C SER A 77 2.25 -3.48 -12.25
N ALA A 78 3.00 -4.38 -11.65
CA ALA A 78 4.46 -4.39 -11.70
C ALA A 78 5.00 -5.82 -11.78
N GLU A 79 6.18 -5.97 -12.36
CA GLU A 79 6.97 -7.19 -12.23
C GLU A 79 7.99 -6.98 -11.11
N VAL A 80 7.94 -7.83 -10.09
CA VAL A 80 8.79 -7.76 -8.90
C VAL A 80 9.45 -9.12 -8.70
N HIS A 81 10.78 -9.13 -8.81
CA HIS A 81 11.60 -10.34 -8.70
C HIS A 81 11.11 -11.51 -9.59
N GLY A 82 10.69 -11.20 -10.83
CA GLY A 82 10.26 -12.21 -11.81
C GLY A 82 8.83 -12.73 -11.63
N ASN A 83 8.02 -12.13 -10.75
CA ASN A 83 6.60 -12.42 -10.63
C ASN A 83 5.79 -11.15 -10.86
N HIS A 84 4.59 -11.28 -11.41
CA HIS A 84 3.68 -10.15 -11.58
C HIS A 84 2.85 -9.94 -10.33
N TYR A 85 2.58 -8.66 -10.05
CA TYR A 85 1.67 -8.20 -9.01
C TYR A 85 0.77 -7.12 -9.59
N GLY A 86 -0.50 -7.12 -9.19
CA GLY A 86 -1.44 -6.11 -9.68
C GLY A 86 -2.62 -5.88 -8.74
N THR A 87 -3.03 -4.62 -8.63
CA THR A 87 -4.18 -4.21 -7.82
C THR A 87 -5.40 -4.03 -8.70
N SER A 88 -6.51 -4.69 -8.38
CA SER A 88 -7.74 -4.62 -9.20
C SER A 88 -8.38 -3.23 -9.17
N ARG A 89 -8.63 -2.65 -10.35
CA ARG A 89 -9.29 -1.35 -10.52
C ARG A 89 -10.70 -1.33 -9.94
N LEU A 90 -11.50 -2.34 -10.27
CA LEU A 90 -12.91 -2.44 -9.87
C LEU A 90 -13.05 -2.45 -8.35
N ARG A 91 -12.25 -3.26 -7.67
CA ARG A 91 -12.33 -3.40 -6.21
C ARG A 91 -11.96 -2.12 -5.47
N ILE A 92 -10.93 -1.40 -5.93
CA ILE A 92 -10.53 -0.14 -5.30
C ILE A 92 -11.61 0.92 -5.49
N ALA A 93 -12.17 1.03 -6.70
CA ALA A 93 -13.20 2.02 -7.00
C ALA A 93 -14.44 1.85 -6.11
N ASP A 94 -14.91 0.62 -5.92
CA ASP A 94 -16.08 0.32 -5.08
C ASP A 94 -15.84 0.69 -3.61
N GLN A 95 -14.66 0.38 -3.07
CA GLN A 95 -14.30 0.69 -1.68
C GLN A 95 -14.18 2.19 -1.41
N ILE A 96 -13.50 2.91 -2.32
CA ILE A 96 -13.38 4.36 -2.22
C ILE A 96 -14.75 5.03 -2.31
N LYS A 97 -15.62 4.57 -3.22
CA LYS A 97 -16.99 5.07 -3.37
C LYS A 97 -17.86 4.78 -2.15
N ALA A 98 -17.66 3.65 -1.49
CA ALA A 98 -18.33 3.30 -0.23
C ALA A 98 -17.83 4.13 0.97
N GLY A 99 -16.79 4.96 0.79
CA GLY A 99 -16.25 5.80 1.84
C GLY A 99 -15.22 5.11 2.74
N ASN A 100 -14.80 3.90 2.39
CA ASN A 100 -13.84 3.13 3.15
C ASN A 100 -12.42 3.60 2.84
N ASP A 101 -11.57 3.65 3.87
CA ASP A 101 -10.14 3.85 3.65
C ASP A 101 -9.53 2.55 3.10
N VAL A 102 -8.67 2.69 2.09
CA VAL A 102 -8.04 1.55 1.42
C VAL A 102 -6.54 1.66 1.54
N LEU A 103 -5.89 0.58 1.95
CA LEU A 103 -4.44 0.46 2.04
C LEU A 103 -3.93 -0.47 0.94
N LEU A 104 -2.96 0.02 0.17
CA LEU A 104 -2.21 -0.73 -0.83
C LEU A 104 -0.84 -1.09 -0.28
N GLU A 105 -0.54 -2.39 -0.19
CA GLU A 105 0.78 -2.89 0.14
C GLU A 105 1.54 -3.26 -1.16
N ILE A 106 2.17 -2.28 -1.80
CA ILE A 106 2.74 -2.41 -3.16
C ILE A 106 4.24 -2.08 -3.21
N ASP A 107 4.86 -2.19 -4.39
CA ASP A 107 6.22 -1.74 -4.67
C ASP A 107 6.24 -0.28 -5.16
N TRP A 108 7.44 0.26 -5.40
CA TRP A 108 7.59 1.65 -5.85
C TRP A 108 7.04 1.87 -7.26
N GLN A 109 7.12 0.87 -8.16
CA GLN A 109 6.58 1.00 -9.53
C GLN A 109 5.06 1.10 -9.52
N GLY A 110 4.38 0.25 -8.74
CA GLY A 110 2.95 0.34 -8.53
C GLY A 110 2.55 1.69 -7.92
N ALA A 111 3.28 2.15 -6.90
CA ALA A 111 3.00 3.43 -6.25
C ALA A 111 3.10 4.63 -7.20
N GLN A 112 4.09 4.66 -8.09
CA GLN A 112 4.18 5.70 -9.13
C GLN A 112 2.96 5.71 -10.07
N GLN A 113 2.46 4.53 -10.46
CA GLN A 113 1.27 4.40 -11.31
C GLN A 113 0.01 4.89 -10.60
N ILE A 114 -0.15 4.54 -9.32
CA ILE A 114 -1.27 5.02 -8.51
C ILE A 114 -1.18 6.53 -8.33
N LYS A 115 0.00 7.09 -8.03
CA LYS A 115 0.17 8.53 -7.77
C LYS A 115 -0.22 9.39 -8.98
N LYS A 116 0.01 8.91 -10.20
CA LYS A 116 -0.44 9.57 -11.45
C LYS A 116 -1.97 9.62 -11.57
N GLN A 117 -2.66 8.57 -11.14
CA GLN A 117 -4.12 8.46 -11.23
C GLN A 117 -4.84 9.09 -10.01
N PHE A 118 -4.21 9.03 -8.84
CA PHE A 118 -4.71 9.52 -7.56
C PHE A 118 -3.65 10.42 -6.90
N PRO A 119 -3.51 11.68 -7.33
CA PRO A 119 -2.49 12.60 -6.78
C PRO A 119 -2.59 12.81 -5.27
N HIS A 120 -3.80 12.66 -4.70
CA HIS A 120 -4.07 12.83 -3.27
C HIS A 120 -3.83 11.57 -2.42
N ALA A 121 -3.50 10.43 -3.05
CA ALA A 121 -3.16 9.21 -2.34
C ALA A 121 -1.96 9.44 -1.42
N VAL A 122 -2.01 8.88 -0.21
CA VAL A 122 -1.00 9.05 0.84
C VAL A 122 0.08 8.00 0.68
N GLY A 123 1.27 8.42 0.24
CA GLY A 123 2.44 7.58 0.09
C GLY A 123 3.29 7.54 1.36
N ILE A 124 3.54 6.33 1.86
CA ILE A 124 4.30 6.06 3.07
C ILE A 124 5.39 5.04 2.74
N PHE A 125 6.65 5.42 2.92
CA PHE A 125 7.79 4.54 2.72
C PHE A 125 8.35 4.04 4.05
N ILE A 126 8.45 2.73 4.24
CA ILE A 126 9.04 2.13 5.45
C ILE A 126 10.52 1.83 5.19
N LEU A 127 11.40 2.46 5.95
CA LEU A 127 12.85 2.25 5.89
C LEU A 127 13.32 1.30 7.00
N PRO A 128 14.29 0.41 6.74
CA PRO A 128 15.02 -0.26 7.81
C PRO A 128 15.91 0.75 8.56
N PRO A 129 16.29 0.47 9.83
CA PRO A 129 17.14 1.37 10.59
C PRO A 129 18.60 1.37 10.09
N SER A 130 19.00 0.34 9.36
CA SER A 130 20.28 0.22 8.66
C SER A 130 20.23 -0.94 7.65
N ILE A 131 21.21 -0.99 6.74
CA ILE A 131 21.39 -2.13 5.83
C ILE A 131 21.72 -3.41 6.62
N ALA A 132 22.55 -3.31 7.66
CA ALA A 132 22.88 -4.45 8.53
C ALA A 132 21.64 -5.04 9.23
N ALA A 133 20.71 -4.18 9.69
CA ALA A 133 19.45 -4.65 10.28
C ALA A 133 18.53 -5.33 9.24
N LEU A 134 18.57 -4.89 7.99
CA LEU A 134 17.85 -5.53 6.90
C LEU A 134 18.41 -6.93 6.60
N GLU A 135 19.73 -7.05 6.51
CA GLU A 135 20.45 -8.31 6.33
C GLU A 135 20.16 -9.29 7.47
N GLU A 136 20.21 -8.82 8.72
CA GLU A 136 19.91 -9.63 9.90
C GLU A 136 18.46 -10.18 9.84
N ARG A 137 17.49 -9.35 9.43
CA ARG A 137 16.09 -9.77 9.29
C ARG A 137 15.89 -10.80 8.18
N LEU A 138 16.54 -10.61 7.03
CA LEU A 138 16.49 -11.57 5.92
C LEU A 138 17.11 -12.92 6.33
N THR A 139 18.25 -12.88 7.01
CA THR A 139 18.95 -14.08 7.51
C THR A 139 18.14 -14.82 8.55
N LYS A 140 17.58 -14.11 9.55
CA LYS A 140 16.74 -14.70 10.61
C LYS A 140 15.49 -15.39 10.09
N ARG A 141 14.98 -14.97 8.92
CA ARG A 141 13.82 -15.61 8.31
C ARG A 141 14.11 -17.05 7.87
N GLY A 142 15.39 -17.41 7.68
CA GLY A 142 15.85 -18.78 7.47
C GLY A 142 15.35 -19.46 6.20
N GLN A 143 14.82 -18.69 5.25
CA GLN A 143 14.18 -19.20 4.03
C GLN A 143 15.04 -19.02 2.78
N ASP A 144 16.17 -18.31 2.90
CA ASP A 144 16.99 -17.90 1.76
C ASP A 144 18.46 -18.28 2.01
N GLU A 145 19.11 -18.79 0.96
CA GLU A 145 20.54 -19.06 0.95
C GLU A 145 21.38 -17.76 1.00
N PRO A 146 22.64 -17.79 1.48
CA PRO A 146 23.47 -16.58 1.63
C PRO A 146 23.58 -15.72 0.35
N HIS A 147 23.72 -16.35 -0.82
CA HIS A 147 23.80 -15.65 -2.09
C HIS A 147 22.48 -14.96 -2.50
N ILE A 148 21.33 -15.50 -2.07
CA ILE A 148 20.01 -14.89 -2.28
C ILE A 148 19.85 -13.66 -1.37
N ILE A 149 20.33 -13.74 -0.13
CA ILE A 149 20.32 -12.62 0.82
C ILE A 149 21.10 -11.44 0.26
N THR A 150 22.32 -11.66 -0.24
CA THR A 150 23.12 -10.61 -0.88
C THR A 150 22.39 -9.96 -2.05
N ARG A 151 21.75 -10.77 -2.92
CA ARG A 151 20.96 -10.25 -4.05
C ARG A 151 19.77 -9.39 -3.59
N ARG A 152 19.09 -9.78 -2.51
CA ARG A 152 17.98 -9.00 -1.94
C ARG A 152 18.44 -7.70 -1.30
N ILE A 153 19.58 -7.70 -0.62
CA ILE A 153 20.17 -6.46 -0.06
C ILE A 153 20.51 -5.48 -1.19
N LEU A 154 21.11 -5.97 -2.28
CA LEU A 154 21.40 -5.14 -3.45
C LEU A 154 20.12 -4.58 -4.09
N ALA A 155 19.09 -5.42 -4.25
CA ALA A 155 17.79 -4.98 -4.77
C ALA A 155 17.12 -3.93 -3.86
N ALA A 156 17.20 -4.12 -2.53
CA ALA A 156 16.67 -3.18 -1.56
C ALA A 156 17.32 -1.79 -1.68
N GLY A 157 18.60 -1.71 -2.04
CA GLY A 157 19.26 -0.43 -2.31
C GLY A 157 18.58 0.35 -3.45
N GLY A 158 18.21 -0.34 -4.53
CA GLY A 158 17.43 0.25 -5.63
C GLY A 158 16.03 0.70 -5.20
N GLU A 159 15.33 -0.12 -4.42
CA GLU A 159 14.01 0.21 -3.88
C GLU A 159 14.06 1.43 -2.94
N ILE A 160 15.06 1.51 -2.06
CA ILE A 160 15.26 2.62 -1.11
C ILE A 160 15.53 3.94 -1.82
N ALA A 161 16.17 3.92 -3.00
CA ALA A 161 16.44 5.13 -3.78
C ALA A 161 15.15 5.87 -4.19
N HIS A 162 14.01 5.18 -4.21
CA HIS A 162 12.70 5.76 -4.51
C HIS A 162 11.99 6.35 -3.27
N ALA A 163 12.54 6.21 -2.05
CA ALA A 163 11.94 6.79 -0.85
C ALA A 163 11.62 8.30 -0.95
N PRO A 164 12.42 9.15 -1.63
CA PRO A 164 12.11 10.57 -1.81
C PRO A 164 10.84 10.87 -2.63
N GLU A 165 10.25 9.87 -3.29
CA GLU A 165 9.01 10.04 -4.06
C GLU A 165 7.74 10.04 -3.19
N PHE A 166 7.88 9.75 -1.89
CA PHE A 166 6.78 9.56 -0.96
C PHE A 166 6.69 10.72 0.03
N GLU A 167 5.47 11.05 0.49
CA GLU A 167 5.27 12.16 1.45
C GLU A 167 5.83 11.85 2.83
N TYR A 168 5.81 10.58 3.22
CA TYR A 168 6.22 10.14 4.55
C TYR A 168 7.26 9.03 4.45
N ALA A 169 8.25 9.08 5.35
CA ALA A 169 9.17 7.99 5.60
C ALA A 169 9.12 7.60 7.09
N ILE A 170 8.94 6.30 7.37
CA ILE A 170 8.96 5.73 8.73
C ILE A 170 10.20 4.87 8.87
N ILE A 171 11.02 5.11 9.89
CA ILE A 171 12.19 4.28 10.16
C ILE A 171 11.80 3.19 11.16
N ASN A 172 11.70 1.95 10.69
CA ASN A 172 11.27 0.81 11.51
C ASN A 172 12.42 0.27 12.41
N ARG A 173 12.88 1.10 13.35
CA ARG A 173 13.85 0.75 14.39
C ARG A 173 13.19 0.02 15.56
N ASP A 174 12.14 0.64 16.08
CA ASP A 174 11.27 0.10 17.14
C ASP A 174 9.87 -0.08 16.57
N PHE A 175 9.30 -1.27 16.78
CA PHE A 175 8.03 -1.64 16.16
C PHE A 175 6.87 -0.81 16.67
N ALA A 176 6.79 -0.58 17.99
CA ALA A 176 5.70 0.17 18.60
C ALA A 176 5.70 1.63 18.13
N THR A 177 6.89 2.23 18.04
CA THR A 177 7.08 3.58 17.51
C THR A 177 6.64 3.67 16.04
N ALA A 178 7.14 2.78 15.18
CA ALA A 178 6.79 2.76 13.77
C ALA A 178 5.29 2.54 13.52
N LEU A 179 4.65 1.69 14.33
CA LEU A 179 3.21 1.48 14.28
C LEU A 179 2.45 2.73 14.72
N SER A 180 2.89 3.39 15.80
CA SER A 180 2.28 4.65 16.25
C SER A 180 2.38 5.76 15.20
N GLU A 181 3.53 5.87 14.52
CA GLU A 181 3.74 6.82 13.43
C GLU A 181 2.82 6.53 12.23
N LEU A 182 2.73 5.25 11.82
CA LEU A 182 1.84 4.82 10.75
C LEU A 182 0.37 5.13 11.07
N THR A 183 -0.07 4.81 12.28
CA THR A 183 -1.42 5.12 12.77
C THR A 183 -1.67 6.63 12.81
N ALA A 184 -0.69 7.44 13.22
CA ALA A 184 -0.80 8.89 13.25
C ALA A 184 -1.00 9.47 11.84
N ILE A 185 -0.27 8.98 10.83
CA ILE A 185 -0.43 9.41 9.44
C ILE A 185 -1.84 9.09 8.93
N VAL A 186 -2.35 7.88 9.21
CA VAL A 186 -3.73 7.49 8.83
C VAL A 186 -4.76 8.41 9.47
N LYS A 187 -4.64 8.68 10.77
CA LYS A 187 -5.55 9.60 11.49
C LYS A 187 -5.47 11.02 10.94
N ALA A 188 -4.27 11.53 10.70
CA ALA A 188 -4.08 12.86 10.14
C ALA A 188 -4.69 12.98 8.73
N ALA A 189 -4.54 11.96 7.88
CA ALA A 189 -5.14 11.93 6.55
C ALA A 189 -6.67 11.99 6.59
N ARG A 190 -7.31 11.32 7.56
CA ARG A 190 -8.76 11.39 7.76
C ARG A 190 -9.24 12.78 8.21
N CYS A 191 -8.39 13.55 8.85
CA CYS A 191 -8.69 14.91 9.31
C CYS A 191 -8.53 16.00 8.23
N ARG A 192 -8.05 15.65 7.03
CA ARG A 192 -8.00 16.58 5.90
C ARG A 192 -9.41 17.11 5.61
N PHE A 193 -9.49 18.39 5.22
CA PHE A 193 -10.77 19.07 5.04
C PHE A 193 -11.69 18.34 4.05
N ALA A 194 -11.17 17.90 2.90
CA ALA A 194 -11.96 17.19 1.90
C ALA A 194 -12.61 15.90 2.44
N GLN A 195 -11.85 15.12 3.23
CA GLN A 195 -12.33 13.90 3.87
C GLN A 195 -13.36 14.21 4.96
N GLN A 196 -13.11 15.22 5.81
CA GLN A 196 -14.07 15.63 6.84
C GLN A 196 -15.36 16.16 6.24
N ALA A 197 -15.28 16.95 5.18
CA ALA A 197 -16.44 17.47 4.46
C ALA A 197 -17.27 16.35 3.84
N ALA A 198 -16.62 15.37 3.19
CA ALA A 198 -17.30 14.23 2.59
C ALA A 198 -17.93 13.28 3.62
N ARG A 199 -17.29 13.09 4.79
CA ARG A 199 -17.80 12.23 5.87
C ARG A 199 -18.93 12.87 6.67
N ASN A 200 -18.90 14.19 6.83
CA ASN A 200 -19.80 14.92 7.73
C ASN A 200 -20.69 15.91 6.96
N THR A 201 -21.13 15.56 5.74
CA THR A 201 -21.93 16.42 4.86
C THR A 201 -23.11 17.09 5.57
N PRO A 202 -23.95 16.39 6.37
CA PRO A 202 -25.08 17.03 7.05
C PRO A 202 -24.65 18.09 8.07
N LEU A 203 -23.60 17.81 8.84
CA LEU A 203 -23.05 18.73 9.84
C LEU A 203 -22.42 19.96 9.17
N PHE A 204 -21.64 19.75 8.11
CA PHE A 204 -21.02 20.85 7.37
C PHE A 204 -22.07 21.78 6.76
N ALA A 205 -23.15 21.21 6.18
CA ALA A 205 -24.28 21.98 5.68
C ALA A 205 -24.99 22.78 6.79
N GLN A 206 -25.23 22.18 7.96
CA GLN A 206 -25.80 22.87 9.12
C GLN A 206 -24.94 24.05 9.59
N LEU A 207 -23.61 23.93 9.49
CA LEU A 207 -22.66 24.97 9.85
C LEU A 207 -22.42 26.01 8.73
N GLY A 208 -23.12 25.90 7.58
CA GLY A 208 -22.94 26.80 6.43
C GLY A 208 -21.62 26.61 5.67
N ILE A 209 -20.96 25.46 5.85
CA ILE A 209 -19.71 25.12 5.17
C ILE A 209 -20.03 24.40 3.86
N HIS A 210 -19.79 25.06 2.74
CA HIS A 210 -19.94 24.47 1.41
C HIS A 210 -18.59 23.98 0.89
N ALA A 211 -18.47 22.66 0.70
CA ALA A 211 -17.25 22.07 0.17
C ALA A 211 -17.23 22.22 -1.36
N ASN A 212 -16.46 23.19 -1.88
CA ASN A 212 -16.08 23.22 -3.28
C ASN A 212 -15.00 22.15 -3.49
N LEU A 213 -15.42 20.89 -3.60
CA LEU A 213 -14.54 19.76 -3.88
C LEU A 213 -14.24 19.78 -5.39
N SER A 214 -13.16 20.45 -5.78
CA SER A 214 -12.61 20.47 -7.14
C SER A 214 -11.88 19.16 -7.47
#